data_AF-A0A5R9AKM7-F1
#
_entry.id   AF-A0A5R9AKM7-F1
#
_cell.length_a   1.000
_cell.length_b   1.000
_cell.length_c   1.000
_cell.angle_alpha   90.00
_cell.angle_beta   90.00
_cell.angle_gamma   90.00
#
_symmetry.space_group_name_H-M   'P 1'
#
loop_
_entity.id
_entity.type
_entity.pdbx_description
1 polymer ?
#
loop_
_entity_poly.entity_id
_entity_poly.type
_entity_poly.pdbx_seq_one_letter_code
_entity_poly.pdbx_strand_id
1 'polypeptide(L)'
;MKKNLLFHIILIVFLFQVGCKNTSEPKMAIEKIIEISQETKFKEELTLNQLEGTWYYKNSPYDGYALTLHENGTLAEKVGFFKGKREGVAEKWSKAGVLRVEYHYKNNRLEGSYKSWWENGELAQEANYTNGNMNGVEKKWYSDGQLAKQRQLVSGKEEGLQKAWLENGTLYVNYEAKNGRIFGLRRANSCYQLENEKVVRDE
;
A
#
# COMPACT_ATOMS: atom_id res chain seq x y z
N MET A 1 12.05 21.92 -82.41
CA MET A 1 12.56 20.74 -81.67
C MET A 1 12.54 21.12 -80.19
N LYS A 2 11.67 20.63 -79.30
CA LYS A 2 11.28 19.25 -78.97
C LYS A 2 9.76 19.09 -78.84
N LYS A 3 9.29 17.84 -78.98
CA LYS A 3 7.90 17.37 -79.06
C LYS A 3 7.28 17.12 -77.67
N ASN A 4 5.95 17.26 -77.65
CA ASN A 4 4.90 16.72 -76.77
C ASN A 4 5.28 15.61 -75.78
N LEU A 5 4.68 15.66 -74.57
CA LEU A 5 3.87 14.53 -74.05
C LEU A 5 2.97 15.00 -72.89
N LEU A 6 1.66 15.12 -73.14
CA LEU A 6 0.64 15.04 -72.09
C LEU A 6 0.46 13.57 -71.70
N PHE A 7 0.41 13.25 -70.40
CA PHE A 7 -0.31 12.09 -69.91
C PHE A 7 -0.86 12.36 -68.50
N HIS A 8 -2.14 12.06 -68.33
CA HIS A 8 -2.96 12.32 -67.15
C HIS A 8 -2.48 11.56 -65.90
N ILE A 9 -2.45 12.23 -64.75
CA ILE A 9 -2.39 11.57 -63.44
C ILE A 9 -3.71 11.82 -62.72
N ILE A 10 -4.37 10.71 -62.44
CA ILE A 10 -5.68 10.54 -61.82
C ILE A 10 -5.64 11.05 -60.37
N LEU A 11 -6.53 11.98 -60.03
CA LEU A 11 -6.75 12.49 -58.69
C LEU A 11 -7.49 11.44 -57.84
N ILE A 12 -6.75 10.64 -57.07
CA ILE A 12 -7.35 9.74 -56.07
C ILE A 12 -7.67 10.57 -54.82
N VAL A 13 -8.93 10.95 -54.67
CA VAL A 13 -9.47 11.51 -53.43
C VAL A 13 -9.63 10.35 -52.44
N PHE A 14 -8.63 10.17 -51.58
CA PHE A 14 -8.74 9.29 -50.41
C PHE A 14 -9.66 9.96 -49.38
N LEU A 15 -10.95 9.63 -49.43
CA LEU A 15 -11.90 9.88 -48.36
C LEU A 15 -11.45 9.11 -47.11
N PHE A 16 -10.61 9.73 -46.28
CA PHE A 16 -10.40 9.29 -44.91
C PHE A 16 -11.72 9.48 -44.16
N GLN A 17 -12.51 8.41 -44.11
CA GLN A 17 -13.51 8.23 -43.07
C GLN A 17 -12.77 8.15 -41.74
N VAL A 18 -12.59 9.31 -41.10
CA VAL A 18 -12.25 9.37 -39.67
C VAL A 18 -13.48 8.87 -38.95
N GLY A 19 -13.53 7.55 -38.74
CA GLY A 19 -14.50 6.93 -37.87
C GLY A 19 -14.42 7.58 -36.50
N CYS A 20 -15.55 8.12 -36.04
CA CYS A 20 -15.72 8.51 -34.65
C CYS A 20 -15.42 7.29 -33.79
N LYS A 21 -14.22 7.26 -33.19
CA LYS A 21 -13.97 6.39 -32.05
C LYS A 21 -14.92 6.89 -30.96
N ASN A 22 -15.95 6.11 -30.68
CA ASN A 22 -16.72 6.20 -29.44
C ASN A 22 -15.73 5.95 -28.31
N THR A 23 -15.08 7.02 -27.89
CA THR A 23 -14.27 7.06 -26.69
C THR A 23 -15.28 7.06 -25.58
N SER A 24 -15.60 5.88 -25.04
CA SER A 24 -16.30 5.81 -23.77
C SER A 24 -15.39 6.51 -22.77
N GLU A 25 -15.73 7.75 -22.44
CA GLU A 25 -15.13 8.48 -21.35
C GLU A 25 -15.13 7.56 -20.12
N PRO A 26 -13.99 7.36 -19.44
CA PRO A 26 -14.00 6.62 -18.20
C PRO A 26 -14.90 7.41 -17.25
N LYS A 27 -16.06 6.84 -16.91
CA LYS A 27 -16.87 7.32 -15.79
C LYS A 27 -15.97 7.26 -14.57
N MET A 28 -15.34 8.38 -14.22
CA MET A 28 -14.77 8.61 -12.92
C MET A 28 -15.92 8.39 -11.94
N ALA A 29 -15.90 7.24 -11.27
CA ALA A 29 -16.77 7.02 -10.14
C ALA A 29 -16.42 8.11 -9.14
N ILE A 30 -17.33 9.06 -8.93
CA ILE A 30 -17.23 10.01 -7.82
C ILE A 30 -17.24 9.14 -6.57
N GLU A 31 -16.07 8.93 -5.99
CA GLU A 31 -15.94 8.18 -4.74
C GLU A 31 -16.64 9.02 -3.68
N LYS A 32 -17.84 8.59 -3.28
CA LYS A 32 -18.65 9.28 -2.29
C LYS A 32 -17.81 9.35 -1.01
N ILE A 33 -17.41 10.57 -0.63
CA ILE A 33 -16.69 10.81 0.63
C ILE A 33 -17.64 10.40 1.75
N ILE A 34 -17.28 9.34 2.46
CA ILE A 34 -17.99 8.89 3.66
C ILE A 34 -17.47 9.76 4.81
N GLU A 35 -18.36 10.53 5.41
CA GLU A 35 -18.07 11.32 6.61
C GLU A 35 -18.49 10.50 7.83
N ILE A 36 -17.52 10.14 8.67
CA ILE A 36 -17.75 9.41 9.93
C ILE A 36 -18.14 10.43 10.99
N SER A 37 -19.18 10.13 11.79
CA SER A 37 -19.55 10.93 12.94
C SER A 37 -18.35 11.17 13.88
N GLN A 38 -18.22 12.38 14.44
CA GLN A 38 -17.15 12.68 15.41
C GLN A 38 -17.48 12.20 16.83
N GLU A 39 -18.63 11.55 17.03
CA GLU A 39 -18.97 10.92 18.29
C GLU A 39 -17.97 9.83 18.67
N THR A 40 -17.68 9.72 19.96
CA THR A 40 -16.76 8.71 20.49
C THR A 40 -17.44 7.81 21.52
N LYS A 41 -17.07 6.54 21.52
CA LYS A 41 -17.48 5.54 22.52
C LYS A 41 -16.29 4.68 22.90
N PHE A 42 -16.27 4.17 24.12
CA PHE A 42 -15.35 3.10 24.45
C PHE A 42 -15.77 1.84 23.70
N LYS A 43 -14.79 1.09 23.18
CA LYS A 43 -15.03 -0.10 22.36
C LYS A 43 -15.81 -1.16 23.14
N GLU A 44 -15.65 -1.20 24.45
CA GLU A 44 -16.35 -2.08 25.38
C GLU A 44 -17.84 -1.75 25.52
N GLU A 45 -18.27 -0.52 25.16
CA GLU A 45 -19.68 -0.14 25.08
C GLU A 45 -20.36 -0.65 23.80
N LEU A 46 -19.58 -1.11 22.82
CA LEU A 46 -20.07 -1.59 21.53
C LEU A 46 -20.23 -3.10 21.53
N THR A 47 -21.24 -3.59 20.83
CA THR A 47 -21.49 -5.02 20.65
C THR A 47 -21.29 -5.42 19.19
N LEU A 48 -20.48 -6.43 18.93
CA LEU A 48 -20.26 -6.97 17.58
C LEU A 48 -21.25 -8.10 17.29
N ASN A 49 -22.06 -7.94 16.25
CA ASN A 49 -22.72 -9.07 15.60
C ASN A 49 -21.72 -9.79 14.69
N GLN A 50 -21.23 -10.95 15.14
CA GLN A 50 -20.20 -11.73 14.45
C GLN A 50 -20.66 -12.27 13.08
N LEU A 51 -21.96 -12.51 12.89
CA LEU A 51 -22.49 -13.03 11.62
C LEU A 51 -22.49 -11.95 10.53
N GLU A 52 -22.77 -10.71 10.91
CA GLU A 52 -22.85 -9.58 9.99
C GLU A 52 -21.53 -8.80 9.89
N GLY A 53 -20.65 -8.96 10.88
CA GLY A 53 -19.47 -8.11 11.05
C GLY A 53 -19.84 -6.65 11.39
N THR A 54 -21.01 -6.44 11.99
CA THR A 54 -21.56 -5.11 12.26
C THR A 54 -21.46 -4.82 13.76
N TRP A 55 -20.91 -3.67 14.11
CA TRP A 55 -20.85 -3.14 15.46
C TRP A 55 -22.08 -2.30 15.78
N TYR A 56 -22.60 -2.45 16.99
CA TYR A 56 -23.80 -1.78 17.47
C TYR A 56 -23.53 -0.99 18.74
N TYR A 57 -24.22 0.14 18.88
CA TYR A 57 -24.39 0.86 20.13
C TYR A 57 -25.89 1.02 20.39
N LYS A 58 -26.37 0.60 21.57
CA LYS A 58 -27.80 0.65 21.93
C LYS A 58 -28.73 0.10 20.82
N ASN A 59 -28.38 -1.07 20.28
CA ASN A 59 -29.12 -1.78 19.22
C ASN A 59 -29.18 -1.07 17.84
N SER A 60 -28.40 -0.02 17.61
CA SER A 60 -28.26 0.61 16.29
C SER A 60 -26.84 0.41 15.75
N PRO A 61 -26.67 0.15 14.43
CA PRO A 61 -25.34 0.09 13.82
C PRO A 61 -24.55 1.35 14.15
N TYR A 62 -23.33 1.18 14.67
CA TYR A 62 -22.55 2.28 15.22
C TYR A 62 -21.96 3.17 14.12
N ASP A 63 -22.03 4.48 14.31
CA ASP A 63 -21.40 5.49 13.47
C ASP A 63 -20.62 6.44 14.38
N GLY A 64 -19.30 6.47 14.22
CA GLY A 64 -18.41 7.18 15.14
C GLY A 64 -17.06 6.51 15.34
N TYR A 65 -16.31 6.96 16.34
CA TYR A 65 -15.02 6.39 16.69
C TYR A 65 -15.08 5.58 17.99
N ALA A 66 -14.66 4.32 17.92
CA ALA A 66 -14.41 3.52 19.11
C ALA A 66 -13.01 3.80 19.66
N LEU A 67 -12.91 3.94 20.99
CA LEU A 67 -11.67 4.15 21.73
C LEU A 67 -11.37 2.93 22.60
N THR A 68 -10.10 2.56 22.70
CA THR A 68 -9.59 1.60 23.69
C THR A 68 -8.44 2.24 24.44
N LEU A 69 -8.38 2.06 25.75
CA LEU A 69 -7.31 2.59 26.60
C LEU A 69 -6.33 1.50 27.03
N HIS A 70 -5.10 1.90 27.30
CA HIS A 70 -4.13 1.09 28.02
C HIS A 70 -4.50 1.02 29.51
N GLU A 71 -3.92 0.08 30.23
CA GLU A 71 -4.10 -0.08 31.69
C GLU A 71 -3.72 1.18 32.49
N ASN A 72 -2.78 1.98 31.98
CA ASN A 72 -2.37 3.25 32.57
C ASN A 72 -3.27 4.43 32.18
N GLY A 73 -4.37 4.18 31.46
CA GLY A 73 -5.36 5.17 31.04
C GLY A 73 -5.00 5.94 29.77
N THR A 74 -3.82 5.73 29.15
CA THR A 74 -3.47 6.40 27.89
C THR A 74 -4.22 5.76 26.71
N LEU A 75 -4.44 6.51 25.64
CA LEU A 75 -5.12 6.01 24.44
C LEU A 75 -4.31 4.87 23.81
N ALA A 76 -4.95 3.73 23.54
CA ALA A 76 -4.33 2.56 22.92
C ALA A 76 -4.75 2.37 21.47
N GLU A 77 -6.03 2.57 21.16
CA GLU A 77 -6.59 2.39 19.82
C GLU A 77 -7.73 3.39 19.58
N LYS A 78 -7.84 3.89 18.36
CA LYS A 78 -8.96 4.67 17.85
C LYS A 78 -9.36 4.08 16.50
N VAL A 79 -10.63 3.71 16.34
CA VAL A 79 -11.14 3.06 15.11
C VAL A 79 -12.42 3.74 14.67
N GLY A 80 -12.46 4.21 13.42
CA GLY A 80 -13.67 4.73 12.80
C GLY A 80 -14.65 3.64 12.38
N PHE A 81 -15.94 3.91 12.55
CA PHE A 81 -17.05 3.06 12.12
C PHE A 81 -18.08 3.88 11.34
N PHE A 82 -18.55 3.33 10.23
CA PHE A 82 -19.68 3.85 9.48
C PHE A 82 -20.69 2.74 9.29
N LYS A 83 -21.94 2.95 9.73
CA LYS A 83 -23.01 1.94 9.70
C LYS A 83 -22.58 0.57 10.28
N GLY A 84 -21.84 0.62 11.38
CA GLY A 84 -21.33 -0.52 12.14
C GLY A 84 -20.14 -1.24 11.51
N LYS A 85 -19.62 -0.79 10.37
CA LYS A 85 -18.42 -1.38 9.75
C LYS A 85 -17.23 -0.47 9.96
N ARG A 86 -16.04 -1.04 10.18
CA ARG A 86 -14.80 -0.26 10.25
C ARG A 86 -14.60 0.47 8.93
N GLU A 87 -14.33 1.76 9.02
CA GLU A 87 -14.23 2.67 7.89
C GLU A 87 -13.25 3.79 8.25
N GLY A 88 -12.50 4.29 7.27
CA GLY A 88 -11.54 5.36 7.48
C GLY A 88 -10.28 4.95 8.23
N VAL A 89 -9.60 5.93 8.81
CA VAL A 89 -8.32 5.75 9.50
C VAL A 89 -8.54 5.12 10.86
N ALA A 90 -7.70 4.14 11.20
CA ALA A 90 -7.58 3.58 12.51
C ALA A 90 -6.13 3.63 12.97
N GLU A 91 -5.95 3.95 14.24
CA GLU A 91 -4.66 4.33 14.83
C GLU A 91 -4.44 3.54 16.12
N LYS A 92 -3.18 3.24 16.41
CA LYS A 92 -2.73 2.58 17.65
C LYS A 92 -1.54 3.29 18.25
N TRP A 93 -1.54 3.45 19.56
CA TRP A 93 -0.46 4.11 20.30
C TRP A 93 0.16 3.19 21.35
N SER A 94 1.41 3.45 21.73
CA SER A 94 2.07 2.77 22.83
C SER A 94 1.57 3.30 24.18
N LYS A 95 1.94 2.61 25.27
CA LYS A 95 1.68 3.10 26.64
C LYS A 95 2.30 4.49 26.90
N ALA A 96 3.36 4.85 26.16
CA ALA A 96 4.02 6.15 26.20
C ALA A 96 3.36 7.22 25.30
N GLY A 97 2.28 6.87 24.57
CA GLY A 97 1.56 7.81 23.70
C GLY A 97 2.16 7.98 22.31
N VAL A 98 3.17 7.19 21.93
CA VAL A 98 3.77 7.24 20.60
C VAL A 98 2.87 6.52 19.61
N LEU A 99 2.55 7.13 18.47
CA LEU A 99 1.80 6.47 17.40
C LEU A 99 2.62 5.28 16.89
N ARG A 100 2.05 4.07 16.97
CA ARG A 100 2.71 2.81 16.59
C ARG A 100 2.26 2.32 15.24
N VAL A 101 0.98 2.48 14.92
CA VAL A 101 0.39 1.96 13.70
C VAL A 101 -0.76 2.86 13.24
N GLU A 102 -0.85 3.07 11.93
CA GLU A 102 -1.94 3.69 11.22
C GLU A 102 -2.32 2.77 10.05
N TYR A 103 -3.61 2.47 9.92
CA TYR A 103 -4.12 1.72 8.78
C TYR A 103 -5.52 2.20 8.39
N HIS A 104 -5.86 2.00 7.12
CA HIS A 104 -7.13 2.43 6.57
C HIS A 104 -8.07 1.24 6.37
N TYR A 105 -9.32 1.42 6.76
CA TYR A 105 -10.40 0.47 6.52
C TYR A 105 -11.40 1.01 5.50
N LYS A 106 -11.93 0.09 4.69
CA LYS A 106 -13.13 0.26 3.88
C LYS A 106 -14.03 -0.93 4.11
N ASN A 107 -15.22 -0.73 4.68
CA ASN A 107 -16.17 -1.80 4.98
C ASN A 107 -15.54 -3.04 5.66
N ASN A 108 -14.93 -2.86 6.83
CA ASN A 108 -14.25 -3.91 7.62
C ASN A 108 -12.94 -4.50 7.05
N ARG A 109 -12.48 -4.03 5.89
CA ARG A 109 -11.33 -4.58 5.18
C ARG A 109 -10.25 -3.52 5.03
N LEU A 110 -8.98 -3.91 5.15
CA LEU A 110 -7.87 -2.99 4.93
C LEU A 110 -7.84 -2.52 3.48
N GLU A 111 -7.77 -1.21 3.27
CA GLU A 111 -7.82 -0.57 1.96
C GLU A 111 -7.06 0.75 2.02
N GLY A 112 -5.99 0.90 1.24
CA GLY A 112 -5.13 2.09 1.25
C GLY A 112 -3.87 1.93 2.11
N SER A 113 -3.39 3.03 2.67
CA SER A 113 -2.10 3.09 3.37
C SER A 113 -2.08 2.30 4.67
N TYR A 114 -0.92 1.70 4.92
CA TYR A 114 -0.50 1.16 6.20
C TYR A 114 0.85 1.76 6.56
N LYS A 115 0.95 2.29 7.77
CA LYS A 115 2.21 2.76 8.34
C LYS A 115 2.37 2.24 9.75
N SER A 116 3.61 1.97 10.13
CA SER A 116 3.96 1.76 11.54
C SER A 116 5.26 2.45 11.84
N TRP A 117 5.46 2.83 13.09
CA TRP A 117 6.63 3.58 13.54
C TRP A 117 7.42 2.78 14.58
N TRP A 118 8.63 3.22 14.89
CA TRP A 118 9.47 2.80 16.00
C TRP A 118 9.20 3.66 17.23
N GLU A 119 9.63 3.23 18.43
CA GLU A 119 9.24 3.91 19.68
C GLU A 119 9.86 5.31 19.75
N ASN A 120 10.95 5.54 19.02
CA ASN A 120 11.54 6.86 18.81
C ASN A 120 10.78 7.74 17.80
N GLY A 121 9.68 7.27 17.22
CA GLY A 121 8.86 8.00 16.26
C GLY A 121 9.30 7.86 14.80
N GLU A 122 10.41 7.16 14.51
CA GLU A 122 10.87 6.93 13.14
C GLU A 122 9.97 5.93 12.40
N LEU A 123 9.84 6.07 11.08
CA LEU A 123 9.01 5.16 10.29
C LEU A 123 9.62 3.74 10.30
N ALA A 124 8.83 2.73 10.69
CA ALA A 124 9.25 1.33 10.76
C ALA A 124 8.79 0.51 9.55
N GLN A 125 7.59 0.79 9.04
CA GLN A 125 7.04 0.11 7.88
C GLN A 125 6.05 1.01 7.14
N GLU A 126 6.02 0.86 5.83
CA GLU A 126 5.06 1.48 4.92
C GLU A 126 4.62 0.42 3.91
N ALA A 127 3.32 0.33 3.69
CA ALA A 127 2.74 -0.55 2.68
C ALA A 127 1.39 0.00 2.22
N ASN A 128 0.84 -0.58 1.16
CA ASN A 128 -0.54 -0.35 0.75
C ASN A 128 -1.31 -1.67 0.74
N TYR A 129 -2.61 -1.56 1.01
CA TYR A 129 -3.56 -2.66 0.96
C TYR A 129 -4.61 -2.42 -0.11
N THR A 130 -4.95 -3.47 -0.84
CA THR A 130 -6.09 -3.50 -1.76
C THR A 130 -6.87 -4.76 -1.47
N ASN A 131 -8.16 -4.61 -1.20
CA ASN A 131 -9.03 -5.71 -0.83
C ASN A 131 -8.46 -6.59 0.32
N GLY A 132 -7.89 -5.96 1.34
CA GLY A 132 -7.37 -6.65 2.51
C GLY A 132 -6.03 -7.36 2.30
N ASN A 133 -5.48 -7.32 1.08
CA ASN A 133 -4.18 -7.89 0.75
C ASN A 133 -3.16 -6.77 0.53
N MET A 134 -1.94 -6.96 1.01
CA MET A 134 -0.86 -6.04 0.72
C MET A 134 -0.58 -6.02 -0.79
N ASN A 135 -0.47 -4.84 -1.38
CA ASN A 135 -0.33 -4.65 -2.81
C ASN A 135 0.57 -3.46 -3.11
N GLY A 136 1.49 -3.61 -4.05
CA GLY A 136 2.50 -2.60 -4.36
C GLY A 136 3.80 -2.80 -3.56
N VAL A 137 4.49 -1.69 -3.31
CA VAL A 137 5.79 -1.69 -2.61
C VAL A 137 5.56 -1.70 -1.11
N GLU A 138 6.16 -2.67 -0.41
CA GLU A 138 6.37 -2.64 1.04
C GLU A 138 7.80 -2.17 1.32
N LYS A 139 7.96 -1.26 2.27
CA LYS A 139 9.26 -0.87 2.82
C LYS A 139 9.26 -1.07 4.32
N LYS A 140 10.41 -1.49 4.86
CA LYS A 140 10.68 -1.54 6.30
C LYS A 140 12.03 -0.92 6.58
N TRP A 141 12.14 -0.26 7.72
CA TRP A 141 13.34 0.44 8.14
C TRP A 141 13.77 -0.03 9.53
N TYR A 142 15.06 0.06 9.80
CA TYR A 142 15.62 -0.02 11.14
C TYR A 142 15.24 1.21 11.96
N SER A 143 15.46 1.16 13.27
CA SER A 143 15.10 2.27 14.18
C SER A 143 15.92 3.53 13.97
N ASP A 144 17.06 3.44 13.28
CA ASP A 144 17.88 4.58 12.87
C ASP A 144 17.42 5.22 11.54
N GLY A 145 16.34 4.70 10.94
CA GLY A 145 15.81 5.17 9.66
C GLY A 145 16.49 4.54 8.43
N GLN A 146 17.45 3.63 8.59
CA GLN A 146 18.05 2.92 7.47
C GLN A 146 17.07 1.90 6.88
N LEU A 147 16.98 1.84 5.54
CA LEU A 147 16.09 0.89 4.85
C LEU A 147 16.56 -0.56 5.08
N ALA A 148 15.76 -1.34 5.80
CA ALA A 148 16.04 -2.74 6.11
C ALA A 148 15.53 -3.68 5.02
N LYS A 149 14.38 -3.36 4.40
CA LYS A 149 13.70 -4.24 3.44
C LYS A 149 12.85 -3.46 2.45
N GLN A 150 12.85 -3.90 1.21
CA GLN A 150 11.91 -3.47 0.19
C GLN A 150 11.38 -4.69 -0.55
N ARG A 151 10.05 -4.79 -0.67
CA ARG A 151 9.39 -5.87 -1.41
C ARG A 151 8.35 -5.36 -2.37
N GLN A 152 8.21 -6.02 -3.51
CA GLN A 152 7.10 -5.81 -4.43
C GLN A 152 6.10 -6.96 -4.25
N LEU A 153 4.86 -6.61 -3.93
CA LEU A 153 3.77 -7.56 -3.70
C LEU A 153 2.59 -7.33 -4.64
N VAL A 154 1.94 -8.42 -5.04
CA VAL A 154 0.66 -8.46 -5.76
C VAL A 154 -0.26 -9.41 -5.00
N SER A 155 -1.38 -8.89 -4.50
CA SER A 155 -2.35 -9.65 -3.70
C SER A 155 -1.70 -10.46 -2.56
N GLY A 156 -0.78 -9.83 -1.84
CA GLY A 156 -0.07 -10.41 -0.70
C GLY A 156 1.07 -11.37 -1.04
N LYS A 157 1.34 -11.63 -2.33
CA LYS A 157 2.42 -12.51 -2.79
C LYS A 157 3.55 -11.70 -3.41
N GLU A 158 4.79 -12.15 -3.23
CA GLU A 158 5.95 -11.51 -3.86
C GLU A 158 5.88 -11.68 -5.38
N GLU A 159 5.97 -10.57 -6.11
CA GLU A 159 6.03 -10.50 -7.57
C GLU A 159 6.87 -9.27 -7.93
N GLY A 160 7.95 -9.42 -8.67
CA GLY A 160 8.96 -8.39 -8.92
C GLY A 160 10.16 -8.46 -7.96
N LEU A 161 10.85 -7.34 -7.80
CA LEU A 161 12.15 -7.27 -7.11
C LEU A 161 12.02 -7.18 -5.59
N GLN A 162 12.85 -7.96 -4.89
CA GLN A 162 12.92 -8.06 -3.43
C GLN A 162 14.35 -7.77 -2.96
N LYS A 163 14.49 -6.86 -2.00
CA LYS A 163 15.78 -6.46 -1.42
C LYS A 163 15.74 -6.41 0.10
N ALA A 164 16.85 -6.76 0.73
CA ALA A 164 17.05 -6.53 2.16
C ALA A 164 18.51 -6.23 2.47
N TRP A 165 18.71 -5.36 3.45
CA TRP A 165 20.01 -4.86 3.89
C TRP A 165 20.19 -5.17 5.38
N LEU A 166 21.43 -5.45 5.78
CA LEU A 166 21.83 -5.49 7.18
C LEU A 166 21.94 -4.06 7.72
N GLU A 167 21.98 -3.87 9.05
CA GLU A 167 22.10 -2.55 9.70
C GLU A 167 23.34 -1.75 9.28
N ASN A 168 24.40 -2.43 8.83
CA ASN A 168 25.59 -1.77 8.27
C ASN A 168 25.42 -1.33 6.81
N GLY A 169 24.19 -1.42 6.25
CA GLY A 169 23.87 -1.10 4.86
C GLY A 169 24.23 -2.19 3.84
N THR A 170 24.78 -3.34 4.26
CA THR A 170 25.17 -4.40 3.33
C THR A 170 23.94 -5.11 2.76
N LEU A 171 23.78 -5.09 1.44
CA LEU A 171 22.74 -5.84 0.74
C LEU A 171 22.98 -7.35 0.89
N TYR A 172 22.05 -8.07 1.54
CA TYR A 172 22.18 -9.52 1.78
C TYR A 172 21.05 -10.35 1.16
N VAL A 173 20.03 -9.68 0.61
CA VAL A 173 18.96 -10.29 -0.21
C VAL A 173 18.76 -9.42 -1.44
N ASN A 174 18.76 -10.04 -2.62
CA ASN A 174 18.49 -9.40 -3.89
C ASN A 174 17.99 -10.44 -4.91
N TYR A 175 16.69 -10.62 -5.03
CA TYR A 175 16.09 -11.54 -6.00
C TYR A 175 14.81 -10.98 -6.61
N GLU A 176 14.44 -11.51 -7.77
CA GLU A 176 13.18 -11.26 -8.42
C GLU A 176 12.27 -12.48 -8.27
N ALA A 177 11.03 -12.27 -7.82
CA ALA A 177 9.97 -13.26 -7.85
C ALA A 177 9.13 -13.06 -9.13
N LYS A 178 8.95 -14.12 -9.93
CA LYS A 178 8.17 -14.05 -11.16
C LYS A 178 7.42 -15.35 -11.38
N ASN A 179 6.09 -15.28 -11.47
CA ASN A 179 5.24 -16.46 -11.64
C ASN A 179 5.51 -17.56 -10.58
N GLY A 180 5.73 -17.15 -9.32
CA GLY A 180 6.03 -18.05 -8.21
C GLY A 180 7.44 -18.67 -8.21
N ARG A 181 8.31 -18.29 -9.15
CA ARG A 181 9.72 -18.68 -9.18
C ARG A 181 10.61 -17.53 -8.72
N ILE A 182 11.78 -17.87 -8.18
CA ILE A 182 12.74 -16.90 -7.65
C ILE A 182 14.02 -16.92 -8.49
N PHE A 183 14.52 -15.73 -8.84
CA PHE A 183 15.73 -15.52 -9.61
C PHE A 183 16.66 -14.57 -8.85
N GLY A 184 17.84 -15.04 -8.47
CA GLY A 184 18.85 -14.22 -7.77
C GLY A 184 19.13 -14.67 -6.34
N LEU A 185 19.66 -13.75 -5.55
CA LEU A 185 20.22 -13.99 -4.23
C LEU A 185 19.14 -13.93 -3.14
N ARG A 186 18.70 -15.09 -2.64
CA ARG A 186 17.71 -15.15 -1.54
C ARG A 186 18.28 -14.84 -0.16
N ARG A 187 19.56 -15.14 0.06
CA ARG A 187 20.29 -14.90 1.31
C ARG A 187 21.77 -15.11 1.05
N ALA A 188 22.59 -14.09 1.30
CA ALA A 188 24.02 -14.30 1.51
C ALA A 188 24.24 -14.58 2.99
N ASN A 189 24.87 -15.72 3.32
CA ASN A 189 25.70 -15.74 4.52
C ASN A 189 26.95 -14.97 4.11
N SER A 190 27.26 -13.83 4.73
CA SER A 190 28.60 -13.24 4.60
C SER A 190 29.57 -14.31 5.08
N CYS A 191 30.27 -14.98 4.16
CA CYS A 191 31.12 -16.11 4.55
C CYS A 191 32.12 -15.63 5.60
N TYR A 192 32.73 -14.45 5.40
CA TYR A 192 33.53 -13.69 6.36
C TYR A 192 33.74 -12.33 5.68
N GLN A 193 33.66 -11.23 6.41
CA GLN A 193 34.11 -9.93 5.91
C GLN A 193 35.53 -9.75 6.44
N LEU A 194 36.54 -9.78 5.56
CA LEU A 194 37.91 -9.45 5.97
C LEU A 194 37.96 -7.94 6.20
N GLU A 195 38.40 -7.49 7.39
CA GLU A 195 38.41 -6.05 7.77
C GLU A 195 39.08 -5.12 6.75
N ASN A 196 39.88 -5.65 5.83
CA ASN A 196 40.69 -4.88 4.89
C ASN A 196 40.47 -5.24 3.40
N GLU A 197 39.34 -5.85 3.02
CA GLU A 197 39.13 -6.22 1.61
C GLU A 197 38.78 -4.98 0.75
N LYS A 198 39.72 -4.58 -0.11
CA LYS A 198 39.45 -3.63 -1.22
C LYS A 198 39.01 -4.41 -2.45
N VAL A 199 37.72 -4.31 -2.78
CA VAL A 199 37.16 -4.88 -4.01
C VAL A 199 37.50 -3.95 -5.18
N VAL A 200 38.45 -4.38 -6.02
CA VAL A 200 38.70 -3.76 -7.33
C VAL A 200 37.89 -4.52 -8.37
N ARG A 201 37.17 -3.79 -9.24
CA ARG A 201 36.45 -4.37 -10.38
C ARG A 201 37.19 -3.92 -11.63
N ASP A 202 37.66 -4.88 -12.41
CA ASP A 202 38.23 -4.60 -13.72
C ASP A 202 37.09 -4.28 -14.70
N GLU A 203 37.25 -3.17 -15.43
CA GLU A 203 36.32 -2.68 -16.46
C GLU A 203 36.31 -3.54 -17.73
#